data_AF-A0A818KHR0-F1
#
_entry.id   AF-A0A818KHR0-F1
#
_cell.length_a   1.000
_cell.length_b   1.000
_cell.length_c   1.000
_cell.angle_alpha   90.00
_cell.angle_beta   90.00
_cell.angle_gamma   90.00
#
_symmetry.space_group_name_H-M   'P 1'
#
loop_
_entity.id
_entity.type
_entity.pdbx_description
1 polymer ?
#
loop_
_entity_poly.entity_id
_entity_poly.type
_entity_poly.pdbx_seq_one_letter_code
_entity_poly.pdbx_strand_id
1 'polypeptide(L)'
;MHICLWSPMQRGEFDISTPGAHPCYRKIAPCGNINASSSSPRTSLVAGSKYNVEFQQNLNHYYTGKPGALDISFAVGLNPSENDFRVLHSFSDYNSMNQITQTNFSIQINLPNEPCDECILRVRYLSNNPGEDDHGTTFHQCSDVKLTPNLLNTLKKDQEHKDELIENINKQRNDDPHDCCVPESYVNAFFHSIPAIDYRSEGLIFYDKKAQQMRVTVTVNGGRGNTTYDGIFDMWMNFTSGYQYYFNRNNGKCDLYGLDLWNDWCFGNKYNQSEDFVAADVSCSSPFGPTHKCNQWRNGEFLFETYASDRCLPSSISRPSGERIIYIAGGTGPIPPSTFTPNPACIKQKTVKHASPQWMKLHF
;
A
#
# COMPACT_ATOMS: atom_id res chain seq x y z
N MET A 1 -10.68 6.07 7.28
CA MET A 1 -9.62 5.91 6.27
C MET A 1 -9.20 7.23 5.70
N HIS A 2 -8.00 7.30 5.14
CA HIS A 2 -7.46 8.56 4.66
C HIS A 2 -6.71 8.34 3.36
N ILE A 3 -7.10 9.03 2.29
CA ILE A 3 -6.35 9.08 1.02
C ILE A 3 -6.11 10.53 0.65
N CYS A 4 -4.94 10.84 0.11
CA CYS A 4 -4.62 12.18 -0.38
C CYS A 4 -3.94 12.10 -1.74
N LEU A 5 -4.40 12.92 -2.69
CA LEU A 5 -3.96 12.95 -4.07
C LEU A 5 -3.14 14.23 -4.31
N TRP A 6 -1.89 14.13 -4.81
CA TRP A 6 -1.04 15.31 -5.06
C TRP A 6 -0.61 15.47 -6.51
N SER A 7 -0.69 14.43 -7.33
CA SER A 7 -0.43 14.52 -8.77
C SER A 7 -1.59 13.86 -9.55
N PRO A 8 -2.54 14.63 -10.10
CA PRO A 8 -2.63 16.09 -10.00
C PRO A 8 -3.14 16.50 -8.61
N MET A 9 -2.92 17.75 -8.19
CA MET A 9 -3.23 18.16 -6.81
C MET A 9 -4.73 18.07 -6.52
N GLN A 10 -5.11 17.46 -5.40
CA GLN A 10 -6.50 17.38 -4.97
C GLN A 10 -7.12 18.77 -4.72
N ARG A 11 -8.45 18.83 -4.72
CA ARG A 11 -9.18 20.03 -4.29
C ARG A 11 -8.93 20.34 -2.82
N GLY A 12 -8.99 21.62 -2.44
CA GLY A 12 -8.95 22.06 -1.05
C GLY A 12 -7.59 21.88 -0.38
N GLU A 13 -7.61 21.72 0.94
CA GLU A 13 -6.40 21.52 1.72
C GLU A 13 -5.71 20.20 1.38
N PHE A 14 -4.40 20.14 1.66
CA PHE A 14 -3.56 18.98 1.43
C PHE A 14 -2.55 18.84 2.58
N ASP A 15 -2.52 17.66 3.18
CA ASP A 15 -1.52 17.31 4.18
C ASP A 15 -1.30 15.78 4.16
N ILE A 16 -0.14 15.34 3.68
CA ILE A 16 0.30 13.95 3.76
C ILE A 16 1.38 13.75 4.81
N SER A 17 1.63 14.78 5.64
CA SER A 17 2.59 14.65 6.71
C SER A 17 2.03 13.66 7.72
N THR A 18 0.86 13.90 8.31
CA THR A 18 0.38 13.09 9.45
C THR A 18 -0.48 11.93 8.96
N PRO A 19 -0.39 10.71 9.55
CA PRO A 19 -1.33 9.66 9.22
C PRO A 19 -2.68 10.00 9.81
N GLY A 20 -3.73 9.82 9.02
CA GLY A 20 -5.05 10.27 9.43
C GLY A 20 -5.24 11.77 9.31
N ALA A 21 -4.47 12.47 8.46
CA ALA A 21 -4.61 13.90 8.30
C ALA A 21 -6.01 14.25 7.79
N HIS A 22 -6.65 15.25 8.42
CA HIS A 22 -8.03 15.63 8.13
C HIS A 22 -8.31 15.91 6.64
N PRO A 23 -7.42 16.58 5.86
CA PRO A 23 -7.64 16.79 4.43
C PRO A 23 -7.75 15.50 3.60
N CYS A 24 -7.23 14.39 4.12
CA CYS A 24 -7.30 13.07 3.49
C CYS A 24 -8.59 12.30 3.86
N TYR A 25 -9.38 12.78 4.84
CA TYR A 25 -10.62 12.17 5.31
C TYR A 25 -11.84 12.68 4.54
N ARG A 26 -12.16 12.08 3.38
CA ARG A 26 -13.22 12.58 2.51
C ARG A 26 -14.22 11.51 2.11
N LYS A 27 -15.29 11.33 2.90
CA LYS A 27 -16.28 10.27 2.67
C LYS A 27 -17.45 10.63 1.75
N ILE A 28 -17.80 11.90 1.67
CA ILE A 28 -19.00 12.33 0.92
C ILE A 28 -18.70 12.32 -0.58
N ALA A 29 -19.43 11.50 -1.34
CA ALA A 29 -19.26 11.41 -2.79
C ALA A 29 -19.61 12.73 -3.53
N PRO A 30 -19.05 12.95 -4.73
CA PRO A 30 -17.98 12.17 -5.35
C PRO A 30 -16.58 12.73 -5.04
N CYS A 31 -16.50 13.86 -4.34
CA CYS A 31 -15.28 14.66 -4.14
C CYS A 31 -15.08 15.15 -2.70
N GLY A 32 -15.61 14.44 -1.71
CA GLY A 32 -15.44 14.77 -0.29
C GLY A 32 -16.23 15.99 0.19
N ASN A 33 -17.38 16.28 -0.42
CA ASN A 33 -18.13 17.54 -0.21
C ASN A 33 -17.33 18.81 -0.58
N ILE A 34 -16.36 18.69 -1.48
CA ILE A 34 -15.60 19.84 -2.02
C ILE A 34 -15.96 20.05 -3.49
N ASN A 35 -16.75 21.08 -3.73
CA ASN A 35 -17.08 21.53 -5.09
C ASN A 35 -15.91 22.24 -5.74
N ALA A 36 -15.75 22.08 -7.04
CA ALA A 36 -14.83 22.90 -7.81
C ALA A 36 -15.29 24.35 -7.83
N SER A 37 -14.32 25.25 -7.81
CA SER A 37 -14.52 26.64 -8.21
C SER A 37 -14.00 26.82 -9.64
N SER A 38 -14.62 27.70 -10.43
CA SER A 38 -14.12 28.04 -11.76
C SER A 38 -12.70 28.63 -11.74
N SER A 39 -12.28 29.17 -10.59
CA SER A 39 -10.96 29.69 -10.26
C SER A 39 -9.95 28.66 -9.75
N SER A 40 -10.36 27.39 -9.54
CA SER A 40 -9.46 26.36 -9.05
C SER A 40 -8.29 26.16 -10.03
N PRO A 41 -7.04 26.08 -9.55
CA PRO A 41 -5.92 25.75 -10.43
C PRO A 41 -6.16 24.37 -11.03
N ARG A 42 -6.08 24.28 -12.36
CA ARG A 42 -6.25 23.03 -13.11
C ARG A 42 -4.90 22.55 -13.61
N THR A 43 -4.57 21.28 -13.39
CA THR A 43 -3.40 20.69 -14.04
C THR A 43 -3.72 20.46 -15.52
N SER A 44 -2.92 21.04 -16.41
CA SER A 44 -3.07 20.83 -17.86
C SER A 44 -2.30 19.58 -18.29
N LEU A 45 -3.02 18.63 -18.88
CA LEU A 45 -2.51 17.35 -19.37
C LEU A 45 -2.84 17.19 -20.86
N VAL A 46 -2.28 16.18 -21.50
CA VAL A 46 -2.50 15.90 -22.93
C VAL A 46 -3.50 14.76 -23.08
N ALA A 47 -4.59 14.98 -23.83
CA ALA A 47 -5.60 13.96 -24.07
C ALA A 47 -4.98 12.73 -24.77
N GLY A 48 -5.34 11.53 -24.34
CA GLY A 48 -4.81 10.29 -24.91
C GLY A 48 -3.35 9.97 -24.53
N SER A 49 -2.70 10.77 -23.67
CA SER A 49 -1.35 10.46 -23.19
C SER A 49 -1.39 9.51 -21.99
N LYS A 50 -0.23 8.94 -21.67
CA LYS A 50 0.00 8.32 -20.36
C LYS A 50 0.23 9.41 -19.31
N TYR A 51 -0.21 9.17 -18.09
CA TYR A 51 0.02 10.06 -16.96
C TYR A 51 0.18 9.25 -15.67
N ASN A 52 1.11 9.66 -14.81
CA ASN A 52 1.28 9.04 -13.49
C ASN A 52 0.44 9.81 -12.49
N VAL A 53 -0.56 9.14 -11.92
CA VAL A 53 -1.34 9.65 -10.80
C VAL A 53 -0.63 9.27 -9.52
N GLU A 54 -0.33 10.26 -8.68
CA GLU A 54 0.40 10.07 -7.44
C GLU A 54 -0.45 10.48 -6.24
N PHE A 55 -0.60 9.54 -5.31
CA PHE A 55 -1.42 9.70 -4.12
C PHE A 55 -0.88 8.83 -2.99
N GLN A 56 -1.35 9.07 -1.77
CA GLN A 56 -1.00 8.29 -0.59
C GLN A 56 -2.27 7.78 0.08
N GLN A 57 -2.30 6.48 0.36
CA GLN A 57 -3.15 5.92 1.39
C GLN A 57 -2.54 6.33 2.73
N ASN A 58 -3.05 7.43 3.26
CA ASN A 58 -2.51 8.16 4.40
C ASN A 58 -2.82 7.48 5.75
N LEU A 59 -3.83 6.60 5.77
CA LEU A 59 -4.15 5.70 6.88
C LEU A 59 -4.95 4.53 6.34
N ASN A 60 -4.47 3.30 6.55
CA ASN A 60 -5.05 2.07 6.04
C ASN A 60 -6.29 1.66 6.84
N HIS A 61 -7.34 1.12 6.22
CA HIS A 61 -8.42 0.41 6.95
C HIS A 61 -8.75 -0.91 6.26
N TYR A 62 -7.71 -1.65 5.89
CA TYR A 62 -7.83 -2.94 5.24
C TYR A 62 -8.78 -3.87 6.03
N TYR A 63 -9.72 -4.46 5.30
CA TYR A 63 -10.72 -5.38 5.87
C TYR A 63 -10.51 -6.80 5.35
N THR A 64 -10.07 -7.70 6.23
CA THR A 64 -9.71 -9.09 5.86
C THR A 64 -10.89 -9.93 5.40
N GLY A 65 -12.09 -9.67 5.93
CA GLY A 65 -13.30 -10.41 5.54
C GLY A 65 -13.72 -10.14 4.09
N LYS A 66 -13.47 -8.92 3.60
CA LYS A 66 -13.73 -8.51 2.23
C LYS A 66 -12.79 -7.33 1.90
N PRO A 67 -11.60 -7.60 1.32
CA PRO A 67 -10.63 -6.58 1.00
C PRO A 67 -11.24 -5.44 0.19
N GLY A 68 -10.70 -4.25 0.42
CA GLY A 68 -11.08 -3.06 -0.29
C GLY A 68 -10.58 -3.04 -1.73
N ALA A 69 -10.84 -1.92 -2.41
CA ALA A 69 -10.26 -1.63 -3.71
C ALA A 69 -10.02 -0.12 -3.85
N LEU A 70 -9.01 0.23 -4.65
CA LEU A 70 -8.73 1.59 -5.07
C LEU A 70 -8.97 1.71 -6.57
N ASP A 71 -9.54 2.83 -6.99
CA ASP A 71 -9.69 3.17 -8.40
C ASP A 71 -9.28 4.60 -8.71
N ILE A 72 -8.78 4.77 -9.93
CA ILE A 72 -8.61 6.06 -10.56
C ILE A 72 -9.69 6.18 -11.63
N SER A 73 -10.54 7.19 -11.49
CA SER A 73 -11.68 7.42 -12.36
C SER A 73 -11.68 8.85 -12.92
N PHE A 74 -12.41 9.04 -14.01
CA PHE A 74 -12.48 10.29 -14.75
C PHE A 74 -13.92 10.68 -15.07
N ALA A 75 -14.22 11.97 -15.02
CA ALA A 75 -15.49 12.53 -15.47
C ALA A 75 -15.29 13.90 -16.12
N VAL A 76 -16.20 14.28 -17.03
CA VAL A 76 -16.26 15.61 -17.64
C VAL A 76 -17.15 16.53 -16.79
N GLY A 77 -16.79 17.81 -16.72
CA GLY A 77 -17.47 18.84 -15.93
C GLY A 77 -16.81 19.10 -14.59
N LEU A 78 -17.15 20.24 -13.98
CA LEU A 78 -16.58 20.66 -12.69
C LEU A 78 -17.19 19.94 -11.49
N ASN A 79 -18.46 19.54 -11.53
CA ASN A 79 -19.12 18.87 -10.40
C ASN A 79 -20.01 17.73 -10.92
N PRO A 80 -19.40 16.70 -11.53
CA PRO A 80 -20.10 15.51 -11.98
C PRO A 80 -20.74 14.78 -10.80
N SER A 81 -21.78 14.02 -11.07
CA SER A 81 -22.36 13.04 -10.16
C SER A 81 -21.51 11.77 -10.09
N GLU A 82 -21.75 10.90 -9.11
CA GLU A 82 -21.03 9.62 -8.97
C GLU A 82 -21.12 8.76 -10.25
N ASN A 83 -22.26 8.80 -10.95
CA ASN A 83 -22.52 7.97 -12.14
C ASN A 83 -21.82 8.47 -13.40
N ASP A 84 -21.29 9.69 -13.40
CA ASP A 84 -20.58 10.25 -14.55
C ASP A 84 -19.12 9.79 -14.62
N PHE A 85 -18.62 9.18 -13.53
CA PHE A 85 -17.25 8.69 -13.45
C PHE A 85 -17.08 7.35 -14.17
N ARG A 86 -16.10 7.29 -15.07
CA ARG A 86 -15.60 6.04 -15.65
C ARG A 86 -14.25 5.67 -15.05
N VAL A 87 -14.08 4.41 -14.68
CA VAL A 87 -12.82 3.89 -14.12
C VAL A 87 -11.77 3.80 -15.24
N LEU A 88 -10.60 4.39 -15.01
CA LEU A 88 -9.43 4.30 -15.90
C LEU A 88 -8.47 3.20 -15.44
N HIS A 89 -8.38 2.98 -14.12
CA HIS A 89 -7.56 1.93 -13.53
C HIS A 89 -8.13 1.55 -12.16
N SER A 90 -7.99 0.29 -11.77
CA SER A 90 -8.40 -0.20 -10.45
C SER A 90 -7.44 -1.29 -9.98
N PHE A 91 -7.19 -1.34 -8.68
CA PHE A 91 -6.40 -2.38 -8.06
C PHE A 91 -6.93 -2.66 -6.66
N SER A 92 -6.60 -3.83 -6.14
CA SER A 92 -7.05 -4.28 -4.82
C SER A 92 -6.34 -3.52 -3.71
N ASP A 93 -7.04 -3.31 -2.60
CA ASP A 93 -6.44 -2.75 -1.39
C ASP A 93 -5.33 -3.66 -0.85
N TYR A 94 -4.33 -3.06 -0.21
CA TYR A 94 -3.14 -3.73 0.28
C TYR A 94 -3.15 -3.79 1.82
N ASN A 95 -2.94 -4.97 2.40
CA ASN A 95 -2.79 -5.06 3.84
C ASN A 95 -1.36 -4.73 4.26
N SER A 96 -1.14 -3.51 4.72
CA SER A 96 0.15 -3.08 5.29
C SER A 96 0.43 -3.66 6.68
N MET A 97 -0.48 -4.47 7.25
CA MET A 97 -0.47 -5.05 8.61
C MET A 97 -0.51 -4.02 9.74
N ASN A 98 -0.31 -2.75 9.44
CA ASN A 98 -0.31 -1.65 10.38
C ASN A 98 -1.18 -0.50 9.84
N GLN A 99 -2.18 -0.11 10.63
CA GLN A 99 -3.21 0.85 10.24
C GLN A 99 -2.62 2.22 9.91
N ILE A 100 -1.59 2.60 10.63
CA ILE A 100 -0.91 3.89 10.50
C ILE A 100 0.13 3.90 9.38
N THR A 101 0.14 2.92 8.48
CA THR A 101 1.05 2.95 7.32
C THR A 101 0.59 4.03 6.32
N GLN A 102 1.57 4.77 5.79
CA GLN A 102 1.40 5.74 4.71
C GLN A 102 1.97 5.16 3.41
N THR A 103 1.12 4.58 2.57
CA THR A 103 1.57 3.99 1.31
C THR A 103 1.42 4.99 0.18
N ASN A 104 2.56 5.42 -0.39
CA ASN A 104 2.58 6.23 -1.60
C ASN A 104 2.38 5.33 -2.83
N PHE A 105 1.49 5.71 -3.73
CA PHE A 105 1.25 5.05 -5.00
C PHE A 105 1.61 6.00 -6.15
N SER A 106 2.25 5.46 -7.19
CA SER A 106 2.41 6.11 -8.49
C SER A 106 1.85 5.17 -9.57
N ILE A 107 0.66 5.52 -10.07
CA ILE A 107 -0.09 4.64 -10.97
C ILE A 107 -0.15 5.28 -12.35
N GLN A 108 0.42 4.59 -13.35
CA GLN A 108 0.33 5.02 -14.74
C GLN A 108 -1.04 4.68 -15.31
N ILE A 109 -1.77 5.71 -15.74
CA ILE A 109 -3.06 5.58 -16.44
C ILE A 109 -2.95 6.04 -17.89
N ASN A 110 -3.84 5.55 -18.74
CA ASN A 110 -4.08 6.11 -20.06
C ASN A 110 -5.17 7.18 -19.94
N LEU A 111 -4.82 8.45 -20.18
CA LEU A 111 -5.79 9.52 -20.18
C LEU A 111 -6.75 9.34 -21.37
N PRO A 112 -8.04 9.67 -21.20
CA PRO A 112 -9.00 9.66 -22.29
C PRO A 112 -8.54 10.53 -23.46
N ASN A 113 -8.73 10.06 -24.69
CA ASN A 113 -8.47 10.83 -25.90
C ASN A 113 -9.64 11.78 -26.24
N GLU A 114 -10.11 12.51 -25.23
CA GLU A 114 -11.18 13.50 -25.33
C GLU A 114 -10.71 14.79 -24.63
N PRO A 115 -10.44 15.86 -25.39
CA PRO A 115 -10.10 17.13 -24.80
C PRO A 115 -11.26 17.68 -23.95
N CYS A 116 -10.92 18.28 -22.81
CA CYS A 116 -11.88 18.91 -21.90
C CYS A 116 -11.21 20.09 -21.19
N ASP A 117 -11.90 21.23 -21.16
CA ASP A 117 -11.47 22.38 -20.36
C ASP A 117 -11.76 22.16 -18.87
N GLU A 118 -12.78 21.37 -18.57
CA GLU A 118 -13.26 21.09 -17.22
C GLU A 118 -13.53 19.60 -17.09
N CYS A 119 -12.63 18.93 -16.38
CA CYS A 119 -12.76 17.51 -16.10
C CYS A 119 -12.06 17.18 -14.78
N ILE A 120 -12.38 16.02 -14.25
CA ILE A 120 -11.91 15.58 -12.94
C ILE A 120 -11.21 14.25 -13.09
N LEU A 121 -10.04 14.16 -12.46
CA LEU A 121 -9.48 12.87 -12.06
C LEU A 121 -9.79 12.63 -10.59
N ARG A 122 -10.23 11.43 -10.28
CA ARG A 122 -10.59 11.02 -8.92
C ARG A 122 -9.80 9.79 -8.53
N VAL A 123 -9.24 9.80 -7.32
CA VAL A 123 -8.84 8.60 -6.61
C VAL A 123 -9.95 8.25 -5.62
N ARG A 124 -10.43 7.02 -5.68
CA ARG A 124 -11.45 6.49 -4.76
C ARG A 124 -10.89 5.27 -4.05
N TYR A 125 -11.12 5.17 -2.75
CA TYR A 125 -10.78 3.98 -1.96
C TYR A 125 -12.03 3.49 -1.24
N LEU A 126 -12.41 2.25 -1.54
CA LEU A 126 -13.48 1.51 -0.88
C LEU A 126 -12.85 0.53 0.12
N SER A 127 -13.04 0.71 1.43
CA SER A 127 -12.47 -0.17 2.46
C SER A 127 -13.19 -1.51 2.58
N ASN A 128 -14.50 -1.51 2.28
CA ASN A 128 -15.44 -2.57 2.68
C ASN A 128 -15.50 -2.86 4.20
N ASN A 129 -14.86 -2.05 5.05
CA ASN A 129 -14.82 -2.27 6.50
C ASN A 129 -16.16 -1.87 7.14
N PRO A 130 -16.97 -2.82 7.66
CA PRO A 130 -18.29 -2.51 8.20
C PRO A 130 -18.25 -1.66 9.48
N GLY A 131 -17.08 -1.56 10.15
CA GLY A 131 -16.90 -0.69 11.32
C GLY A 131 -16.74 0.81 10.97
N GLU A 132 -16.71 1.18 9.69
CA GLU A 132 -16.58 2.57 9.23
C GLU A 132 -17.93 3.20 8.84
N ASP A 133 -18.93 3.19 9.74
CA ASP A 133 -20.33 3.47 9.39
C ASP A 133 -20.75 4.95 9.37
N ASP A 134 -19.93 5.89 9.88
CA ASP A 134 -20.31 7.30 10.05
C ASP A 134 -20.79 7.99 8.75
N HIS A 135 -20.16 7.67 7.61
CA HIS A 135 -20.58 8.14 6.28
C HIS A 135 -20.31 7.11 5.17
N GLY A 136 -20.35 5.82 5.51
CA GLY A 136 -20.01 4.71 4.60
C GLY A 136 -18.51 4.43 4.49
N THR A 137 -18.17 3.46 3.65
CA THR A 137 -16.83 2.82 3.57
C THR A 137 -15.96 3.35 2.44
N THR A 138 -16.34 4.47 1.83
CA THR A 138 -15.70 4.99 0.61
C THR A 138 -15.09 6.36 0.87
N PHE A 139 -13.93 6.59 0.28
CA PHE A 139 -13.15 7.82 0.39
C PHE A 139 -12.84 8.35 -0.99
N HIS A 140 -12.93 9.67 -1.15
CA HIS A 140 -12.99 10.33 -2.43
C HIS A 140 -12.03 11.53 -2.48
N GLN A 141 -11.07 11.50 -3.39
CA GLN A 141 -10.20 12.63 -3.69
C GLN A 141 -10.29 13.01 -5.15
N CYS A 142 -10.74 14.24 -5.42
CA CYS A 142 -10.85 14.79 -6.76
C CYS A 142 -9.75 15.82 -7.01
N SER A 143 -9.26 15.86 -8.25
CA SER A 143 -8.38 16.89 -8.78
C SER A 143 -8.97 17.47 -10.05
N ASP A 144 -8.93 18.80 -10.18
CA ASP A 144 -9.40 19.51 -11.36
C ASP A 144 -8.32 19.49 -12.44
N VAL A 145 -8.66 18.98 -13.62
CA VAL A 145 -7.73 18.86 -14.74
C VAL A 145 -8.31 19.47 -16.01
N LYS A 146 -7.41 19.81 -16.94
CA LYS A 146 -7.73 20.19 -18.32
C LYS A 146 -6.99 19.23 -19.25
N LEU A 147 -7.72 18.52 -20.11
CA LEU A 147 -7.12 17.72 -21.17
C LEU A 147 -7.06 18.53 -22.46
N THR A 148 -5.85 18.91 -22.86
CA THR A 148 -5.61 19.59 -24.13
C THR A 148 -5.55 18.60 -25.30
N PRO A 149 -5.94 19.01 -26.52
CA PRO A 149 -5.84 18.15 -27.70
C PRO A 149 -4.40 17.66 -27.93
N ASN A 150 -4.26 16.36 -28.16
CA ASN A 150 -3.01 15.81 -28.66
C ASN A 150 -2.91 16.09 -30.18
N LEU A 151 -2.08 17.06 -30.54
CA LEU A 151 -1.86 17.46 -31.93
C LEU A 151 -1.37 16.30 -32.80
N LEU A 152 -0.67 15.31 -32.23
CA LEU A 152 -0.21 14.11 -32.96
C LEU A 152 -1.33 13.11 -33.23
N ASN A 153 -2.31 12.96 -32.33
CA ASN A 153 -3.48 12.12 -32.56
C ASN A 153 -4.49 12.76 -33.50
N THR A 154 -4.50 14.10 -33.57
CA THR A 154 -5.34 14.86 -34.52
C THR A 154 -4.91 14.61 -35.97
N LEU A 155 -3.64 14.22 -36.19
CA LEU A 155 -3.08 13.84 -37.49
C LEU A 155 -3.16 12.34 -37.80
N LYS A 156 -3.61 11.49 -36.87
CA LYS A 156 -3.65 10.03 -36.99
C LYS A 156 -5.05 9.41 -36.95
N LYS A 157 -6.11 10.22 -36.97
CA LYS A 157 -7.50 9.73 -37.10
C LYS A 157 -7.79 9.27 -38.54
N ASP A 158 -7.21 8.14 -38.93
CA ASP A 158 -7.71 7.27 -40.01
C ASP A 158 -7.28 5.80 -39.86
N GLN A 159 -6.70 5.39 -38.72
CA GLN A 159 -6.35 3.99 -38.55
C GLN A 159 -6.56 3.49 -37.12
N GLU A 160 -7.49 2.53 -37.07
CA GLU A 160 -7.55 1.36 -36.22
C GLU A 160 -8.59 1.25 -35.10
N HIS A 161 -9.13 0.04 -35.12
CA HIS A 161 -10.35 -0.46 -34.53
C HIS A 161 -9.95 -1.30 -33.32
N LYS A 162 -10.21 -0.72 -32.16
CA LYS A 162 -10.40 -1.25 -30.81
C LYS A 162 -10.06 -2.72 -30.51
N ASP A 163 -9.04 -2.83 -29.68
CA ASP A 163 -8.98 -3.51 -28.38
C ASP A 163 -10.33 -4.00 -27.81
N GLU A 164 -10.51 -5.31 -27.90
CA GLU A 164 -11.56 -6.10 -27.25
C GLU A 164 -10.83 -7.22 -26.46
N LEU A 165 -10.12 -6.86 -25.38
CA LEU A 165 -9.33 -7.85 -24.60
C LEU A 165 -9.36 -7.67 -23.07
N ILE A 166 -10.03 -6.64 -22.53
CA ILE A 166 -9.96 -6.33 -21.10
C ILE A 166 -11.00 -7.08 -20.26
N GLU A 167 -12.11 -7.55 -20.86
CA GLU A 167 -13.20 -8.18 -20.09
C GLU A 167 -12.97 -9.67 -19.75
N ASN A 168 -12.00 -10.33 -20.39
CA ASN A 168 -11.67 -11.74 -20.12
C ASN A 168 -10.65 -11.96 -18.98
N ILE A 169 -9.99 -10.91 -18.48
CA ILE A 169 -8.95 -11.04 -17.43
C ILE A 169 -9.54 -11.30 -16.04
N ASN A 170 -10.80 -10.93 -15.79
CA ASN A 170 -11.40 -11.03 -14.45
C ASN A 170 -12.07 -12.39 -14.13
N LYS A 171 -12.30 -13.26 -15.12
CA LYS A 171 -12.96 -14.56 -14.90
C LYS A 171 -12.02 -15.74 -14.66
N GLN A 172 -10.71 -15.55 -14.78
CA GLN A 172 -9.71 -16.61 -14.72
C GLN A 172 -8.78 -16.52 -13.48
N ARG A 173 -9.21 -15.80 -12.43
CA ARG A 173 -8.35 -15.46 -11.28
C ARG A 173 -8.48 -16.37 -10.07
N ASN A 174 -9.52 -17.21 -9.95
CA ASN A 174 -9.82 -17.84 -8.65
C ASN A 174 -8.96 -19.07 -8.28
N ASP A 175 -8.13 -19.59 -9.19
CA ASP A 175 -7.33 -20.80 -8.95
C ASP A 175 -6.01 -20.77 -9.74
N ASP A 176 -5.13 -19.79 -9.47
CA ASP A 176 -3.77 -19.84 -10.05
C ASP A 176 -2.98 -20.95 -9.33
N PRO A 177 -2.36 -21.90 -10.07
CA PRO A 177 -1.63 -23.01 -9.47
C PRO A 177 -0.41 -22.59 -8.65
N HIS A 178 0.03 -21.33 -8.78
CA HIS A 178 1.14 -20.77 -8.02
C HIS A 178 0.70 -20.12 -6.71
N ASP A 179 -0.60 -19.99 -6.45
CA ASP A 179 -1.12 -19.46 -5.19
C ASP A 179 -0.56 -20.25 -4.00
N CYS A 180 0.08 -19.55 -3.07
CA CYS A 180 0.77 -20.19 -1.97
C CYS A 180 0.70 -19.39 -0.67
N CYS A 181 0.95 -20.06 0.45
CA CYS A 181 1.02 -19.43 1.76
C CYS A 181 2.33 -19.82 2.43
N VAL A 182 2.90 -18.89 3.19
CA VAL A 182 4.00 -19.19 4.09
C VAL A 182 3.59 -20.24 5.14
N PRO A 183 4.56 -20.93 5.79
CA PRO A 183 4.28 -21.79 6.93
C PRO A 183 3.59 -21.05 8.08
N GLU A 184 2.82 -21.75 8.90
CA GLU A 184 2.05 -21.14 10.02
C GLU A 184 2.93 -20.34 10.98
N SER A 185 4.17 -20.78 11.21
CA SER A 185 5.13 -20.03 12.02
C SER A 185 6.53 -20.12 11.43
N TYR A 186 7.24 -18.98 11.42
CA TYR A 186 8.62 -18.91 10.93
C TYR A 186 9.35 -17.67 11.44
N VAL A 187 10.67 -17.70 11.26
CA VAL A 187 11.59 -16.61 11.55
C VAL A 187 12.38 -16.30 10.30
N ASN A 188 12.38 -15.03 9.87
CA ASN A 188 13.21 -14.56 8.77
C ASN A 188 14.10 -13.42 9.23
N ALA A 189 15.33 -13.38 8.73
CA ALA A 189 16.09 -12.15 8.74
C ALA A 189 15.68 -11.27 7.56
N PHE A 190 15.86 -9.96 7.68
CA PHE A 190 15.61 -9.03 6.58
C PHE A 190 16.64 -7.92 6.51
N PHE A 191 16.76 -7.35 5.32
CA PHE A 191 17.48 -6.12 5.01
C PHE A 191 16.57 -5.22 4.19
N HIS A 192 16.31 -4.01 4.65
CA HIS A 192 15.52 -3.00 3.97
C HIS A 192 16.41 -1.82 3.59
N SER A 193 16.28 -1.36 2.35
CA SER A 193 16.96 -0.16 1.87
C SER A 193 16.03 0.72 1.07
N ILE A 194 16.18 2.03 1.27
CA ILE A 194 15.52 3.07 0.46
C ILE A 194 16.61 4.02 -0.03
N PRO A 195 17.21 3.75 -1.22
CA PRO A 195 18.35 4.52 -1.71
C PRO A 195 18.10 6.03 -1.83
N ALA A 196 16.86 6.42 -2.16
CA ALA A 196 16.47 7.81 -2.34
C ALA A 196 16.68 8.70 -1.09
N ILE A 197 16.72 8.11 0.11
CA ILE A 197 16.92 8.81 1.38
C ILE A 197 18.08 8.25 2.20
N ASP A 198 18.96 7.44 1.58
CA ASP A 198 20.06 6.72 2.24
C ASP A 198 19.62 5.97 3.51
N TYR A 199 18.44 5.37 3.48
CA TYR A 199 17.90 4.62 4.61
C TYR A 199 18.28 3.15 4.52
N ARG A 200 18.68 2.57 5.65
CA ARG A 200 18.95 1.15 5.78
C ARG A 200 18.47 0.62 7.13
N SER A 201 17.82 -0.53 7.12
CA SER A 201 17.50 -1.28 8.32
C SER A 201 17.68 -2.78 8.12
N GLU A 202 17.93 -3.50 9.20
CA GLU A 202 18.12 -4.94 9.19
C GLU A 202 17.57 -5.54 10.48
N GLY A 203 17.15 -6.80 10.44
CA GLY A 203 16.50 -7.36 11.60
C GLY A 203 15.97 -8.78 11.45
N LEU A 204 15.12 -9.15 12.40
CA LEU A 204 14.42 -10.42 12.46
C LEU A 204 12.92 -10.18 12.53
N ILE A 205 12.16 -10.97 11.76
CA ILE A 205 10.71 -11.09 11.83
C ILE A 205 10.38 -12.46 12.39
N PHE A 206 9.55 -12.47 13.42
CA PHE A 206 8.93 -13.67 13.99
C PHE A 206 7.44 -13.59 13.64
N TYR A 207 6.93 -14.59 12.94
CA TYR A 207 5.54 -14.66 12.49
C TYR A 207 4.89 -15.90 13.08
N ASP A 208 3.73 -15.75 13.72
CA ASP A 208 2.92 -16.87 14.21
C ASP A 208 1.43 -16.66 13.88
N LYS A 209 0.96 -17.45 12.90
CA LYS A 209 -0.41 -17.40 12.40
C LYS A 209 -1.43 -17.86 13.41
N LYS A 210 -1.13 -18.92 14.15
CA LYS A 210 -2.08 -19.49 15.10
C LYS A 210 -2.35 -18.54 16.27
N ALA A 211 -1.31 -17.85 16.72
CA ALA A 211 -1.42 -16.81 17.75
C ALA A 211 -1.89 -15.46 17.20
N GLN A 212 -1.88 -15.26 15.86
CA GLN A 212 -2.05 -13.97 15.20
C GLN A 212 -1.14 -12.91 15.80
N GLN A 213 0.15 -13.25 15.89
CA GLN A 213 1.18 -12.41 16.50
C GLN A 213 2.38 -12.28 15.57
N MET A 214 2.97 -11.10 15.59
CA MET A 214 4.25 -10.83 14.93
C MET A 214 5.19 -10.11 15.89
N ARG A 215 6.48 -10.39 15.79
CA ARG A 215 7.51 -9.58 16.41
C ARG A 215 8.55 -9.19 15.39
N VAL A 216 8.96 -7.93 15.42
CA VAL A 216 10.09 -7.44 14.62
C VAL A 216 11.15 -6.93 15.57
N THR A 217 12.39 -7.39 15.39
CA THR A 217 13.56 -6.76 15.98
C THR A 217 14.31 -6.09 14.85
N VAL A 218 14.52 -4.79 14.92
CA VAL A 218 15.12 -4.03 13.82
C VAL A 218 16.20 -3.09 14.34
N THR A 219 17.30 -3.07 13.60
CA THR A 219 18.40 -2.11 13.73
C THR A 219 18.32 -1.17 12.55
N VAL A 220 18.20 0.13 12.80
CA VAL A 220 18.19 1.15 11.75
C VAL A 220 19.53 1.89 11.76
N ASN A 221 20.11 2.16 10.59
CA ASN A 221 21.34 2.94 10.42
C ASN A 221 22.51 2.55 11.36
N GLY A 222 22.65 1.24 11.62
CA GLY A 222 23.70 0.70 12.49
C GLY A 222 23.43 0.80 14.00
N GLY A 223 22.22 1.21 14.40
CA GLY A 223 21.72 1.09 15.77
C GLY A 223 22.29 2.10 16.76
N ARG A 224 23.02 3.11 16.28
CA ARG A 224 23.71 4.09 17.13
C ARG A 224 22.85 5.31 17.46
N GLY A 225 21.75 5.54 16.75
CA GLY A 225 20.85 6.64 17.07
C GLY A 225 20.13 6.46 18.40
N ASN A 226 19.60 7.57 18.91
CA ASN A 226 18.74 7.62 20.10
C ASN A 226 17.40 8.29 19.79
N THR A 227 17.10 8.46 18.49
CA THR A 227 15.87 9.09 18.03
C THR A 227 14.77 8.03 17.95
N THR A 228 13.55 8.45 17.62
CA THR A 228 12.45 7.52 17.35
C THR A 228 12.69 6.70 16.07
N TYR A 229 13.66 7.09 15.23
CA TYR A 229 13.84 6.58 13.87
C TYR A 229 15.24 6.02 13.56
N ASP A 230 16.16 6.12 14.51
CA ASP A 230 17.52 5.58 14.42
C ASP A 230 17.85 4.98 15.78
N GLY A 231 18.23 3.71 15.78
CA GLY A 231 18.40 2.90 16.99
C GLY A 231 18.05 1.43 16.77
N ILE A 232 17.88 0.72 17.87
CA ILE A 232 17.45 -0.68 17.89
C ILE A 232 16.05 -0.74 18.49
N PHE A 233 15.13 -1.36 17.78
CA PHE A 233 13.71 -1.40 18.13
C PHE A 233 13.20 -2.83 18.24
N ASP A 234 12.33 -3.07 19.22
CA ASP A 234 11.45 -4.22 19.24
C ASP A 234 10.01 -3.77 18.98
N MET A 235 9.34 -4.44 18.07
CA MET A 235 7.93 -4.25 17.76
C MET A 235 7.21 -5.54 18.12
N TRP A 236 6.23 -5.49 19.02
CA TRP A 236 5.34 -6.62 19.32
C TRP A 236 3.95 -6.29 18.82
N MET A 237 3.48 -7.06 17.85
CA MET A 237 2.19 -6.90 17.21
C MET A 237 1.28 -8.05 17.63
N ASN A 238 0.18 -7.73 18.31
CA ASN A 238 -0.83 -8.69 18.69
C ASN A 238 -2.16 -8.30 18.06
N PHE A 239 -2.50 -9.01 16.99
CA PHE A 239 -3.68 -8.72 16.16
C PHE A 239 -4.97 -9.16 16.84
N THR A 240 -4.93 -10.12 17.77
CA THR A 240 -6.10 -10.47 18.59
C THR A 240 -6.52 -9.34 19.52
N SER A 241 -5.56 -8.52 19.99
CA SER A 241 -5.84 -7.32 20.78
C SER A 241 -5.91 -6.03 19.95
N GLY A 242 -5.51 -6.06 18.67
CA GLY A 242 -5.42 -4.87 17.81
C GLY A 242 -4.32 -3.87 18.21
N TYR A 243 -3.26 -4.33 18.91
CA TYR A 243 -2.24 -3.46 19.49
C TYR A 243 -0.83 -3.81 19.05
N GLN A 244 -0.04 -2.76 18.79
CA GLN A 244 1.39 -2.82 18.55
C GLN A 244 2.15 -2.05 19.64
N TYR A 245 3.10 -2.71 20.29
CA TYR A 245 4.08 -2.06 21.15
C TYR A 245 5.37 -1.79 20.38
N TYR A 246 5.88 -0.57 20.45
CA TYR A 246 7.12 -0.14 19.81
C TYR A 246 8.10 0.32 20.87
N PHE A 247 9.16 -0.47 21.10
CA PHE A 247 10.14 -0.24 22.15
C PHE A 247 11.48 0.15 21.57
N ASN A 248 11.99 1.30 21.98
CA ASN A 248 13.33 1.74 21.64
C ASN A 248 14.31 1.23 22.70
N ARG A 249 15.17 0.28 22.33
CA ARG A 249 16.15 -0.32 23.25
C ARG A 249 17.18 0.69 23.76
N ASN A 250 17.48 1.72 22.98
CA ASN A 250 18.54 2.67 23.27
C ASN A 250 18.15 3.61 24.43
N ASN A 251 16.86 3.91 24.59
CA ASN A 251 16.38 4.81 25.65
C ASN A 251 15.32 4.20 26.58
N GLY A 252 14.91 2.95 26.35
CA GLY A 252 13.93 2.24 27.16
C GLY A 252 12.50 2.78 27.07
N LYS A 253 12.21 3.68 26.11
CA LYS A 253 10.86 4.21 25.91
C LYS A 253 10.03 3.24 25.08
N CYS A 254 8.74 3.18 25.39
CA CYS A 254 7.78 2.39 24.64
C CYS A 254 6.58 3.23 24.24
N ASP A 255 6.12 3.00 23.02
CA ASP A 255 4.91 3.56 22.44
C ASP A 255 3.91 2.45 22.14
N LEU A 256 2.62 2.78 22.19
CA LEU A 256 1.51 1.88 21.86
C LEU A 256 0.79 2.43 20.63
N TYR A 257 0.59 1.61 19.62
CA TYR A 257 -0.11 1.93 18.38
C TYR A 257 -1.26 0.94 18.14
N GLY A 258 -2.25 1.34 17.33
CA GLY A 258 -3.27 0.43 16.81
C GLY A 258 -2.75 -0.39 15.64
N LEU A 259 -3.32 -1.58 15.44
CA LEU A 259 -3.02 -2.46 14.29
C LEU A 259 -4.20 -2.56 13.33
N ASP A 260 -3.89 -2.95 12.09
CA ASP A 260 -4.87 -3.47 11.16
C ASP A 260 -5.35 -4.87 11.59
N LEU A 261 -6.27 -5.45 10.81
CA LEU A 261 -6.69 -6.84 10.98
C LEU A 261 -5.59 -7.81 10.50
N TRP A 262 -5.52 -8.96 11.16
CA TRP A 262 -4.59 -10.04 10.84
C TRP A 262 -4.71 -10.49 9.38
N ASN A 263 -3.59 -10.50 8.65
CA ASN A 263 -3.48 -11.18 7.37
C ASN A 263 -2.64 -12.44 7.46
N ASP A 264 -3.09 -13.47 6.77
CA ASP A 264 -2.20 -14.57 6.44
C ASP A 264 -1.21 -14.09 5.39
N TRP A 265 0.08 -14.41 5.54
CA TRP A 265 1.08 -14.04 4.55
C TRP A 265 1.04 -15.05 3.39
N CYS A 266 0.01 -14.90 2.58
CA CYS A 266 -0.22 -15.67 1.37
C CYS A 266 0.00 -14.80 0.15
N PHE A 267 0.12 -15.42 -1.02
CA PHE A 267 0.30 -14.73 -2.29
C PHE A 267 -0.62 -15.35 -3.33
N GLY A 268 -1.21 -14.47 -4.14
CA GLY A 268 -2.16 -14.84 -5.17
C GLY A 268 -3.62 -14.86 -4.70
N ASN A 269 -4.53 -15.24 -5.59
CA ASN A 269 -5.94 -14.86 -5.47
C ASN A 269 -6.77 -15.77 -4.54
N LYS A 270 -6.35 -17.03 -4.36
CA LYS A 270 -7.09 -18.05 -3.58
C LYS A 270 -7.33 -17.67 -2.13
N TYR A 271 -6.41 -16.93 -1.53
CA TYR A 271 -6.47 -16.56 -0.11
C TYR A 271 -6.95 -15.12 0.11
N ASN A 272 -7.73 -14.60 -0.85
CA ASN A 272 -8.25 -13.24 -0.82
C ASN A 272 -7.12 -12.20 -0.75
N GLN A 273 -5.94 -12.56 -1.28
CA GLN A 273 -4.83 -11.63 -1.39
C GLN A 273 -4.92 -10.89 -2.71
N SER A 274 -4.31 -9.71 -2.71
CA SER A 274 -4.47 -8.68 -3.73
C SER A 274 -3.43 -8.77 -4.85
N GLU A 275 -2.46 -9.67 -4.75
CA GLU A 275 -1.30 -9.69 -5.64
C GLU A 275 -1.58 -10.56 -6.88
N ASP A 276 -1.46 -9.95 -8.05
CA ASP A 276 -1.55 -10.64 -9.33
C ASP A 276 -0.26 -11.44 -9.59
N PHE A 277 -0.40 -12.70 -9.97
CA PHE A 277 0.74 -13.52 -10.39
C PHE A 277 1.42 -12.93 -11.63
N VAL A 278 2.75 -12.88 -11.61
CA VAL A 278 3.58 -12.27 -12.67
C VAL A 278 4.40 -13.32 -13.40
N ALA A 279 5.13 -14.16 -12.66
CA ALA A 279 6.03 -15.15 -13.22
C ALA A 279 6.39 -16.23 -12.20
N ALA A 280 6.73 -17.42 -12.67
CA ALA A 280 7.25 -18.53 -11.85
C ALA A 280 8.67 -18.89 -12.24
N ASP A 281 9.37 -19.52 -11.30
CA ASP A 281 10.72 -20.08 -11.47
C ASP A 281 11.76 -19.12 -12.08
N VAL A 282 11.59 -17.82 -11.83
CA VAL A 282 12.56 -16.80 -12.23
C VAL A 282 13.73 -16.81 -11.27
N SER A 283 14.89 -16.31 -11.69
CA SER A 283 15.99 -16.12 -10.75
C SER A 283 15.57 -15.10 -9.69
N CYS A 284 15.69 -15.47 -8.42
CA CYS A 284 15.35 -14.55 -7.33
C CYS A 284 16.18 -13.28 -7.44
N SER A 285 15.57 -12.12 -7.22
CA SER A 285 16.31 -10.87 -7.26
C SER A 285 17.24 -10.75 -6.04
N SER A 286 17.01 -11.52 -4.97
CA SER A 286 17.79 -11.49 -3.73
C SER A 286 19.25 -11.92 -3.98
N PRO A 287 20.26 -11.10 -3.60
CA PRO A 287 21.67 -11.44 -3.81
C PRO A 287 22.15 -12.60 -2.94
N PHE A 288 21.40 -12.93 -1.88
CA PHE A 288 21.74 -14.01 -0.94
C PHE A 288 21.32 -15.39 -1.44
N GLY A 289 20.84 -15.50 -2.68
CA GLY A 289 20.45 -16.78 -3.27
C GLY A 289 20.66 -16.85 -4.78
N PRO A 290 21.90 -16.78 -5.30
CA PRO A 290 22.17 -16.84 -6.75
C PRO A 290 21.76 -18.17 -7.41
N THR A 291 21.33 -19.17 -6.63
CA THR A 291 20.84 -20.46 -7.10
C THR A 291 19.34 -20.67 -6.90
N HIS A 292 18.64 -19.74 -6.26
CA HIS A 292 17.23 -19.93 -5.92
C HIS A 292 16.30 -19.43 -7.04
N LYS A 293 15.24 -20.20 -7.23
CA LYS A 293 14.10 -19.85 -8.10
C LYS A 293 13.01 -19.21 -7.26
N CYS A 294 12.38 -18.18 -7.82
CA CYS A 294 11.32 -17.43 -7.17
C CYS A 294 10.07 -17.38 -8.05
N ASN A 295 8.93 -17.32 -7.38
CA ASN A 295 7.67 -16.89 -7.97
C ASN A 295 7.50 -15.40 -7.68
N GLN A 296 6.82 -14.69 -8.57
CA GLN A 296 6.62 -13.25 -8.54
C GLN A 296 5.15 -12.90 -8.56
N TRP A 297 4.76 -11.97 -7.70
CA TRP A 297 3.43 -11.38 -7.67
C TRP A 297 3.53 -9.86 -7.62
N ARG A 298 2.48 -9.19 -8.06
CA ARG A 298 2.42 -7.72 -8.13
C ARG A 298 1.14 -7.19 -7.51
N ASN A 299 1.27 -6.19 -6.65
CA ASN A 299 0.15 -5.36 -6.24
C ASN A 299 0.54 -3.88 -6.41
N GLY A 300 -0.10 -3.19 -7.36
CA GLY A 300 0.28 -1.84 -7.76
C GLY A 300 1.75 -1.75 -8.19
N GLU A 301 2.54 -0.95 -7.48
CA GLU A 301 3.98 -0.81 -7.71
C GLU A 301 4.85 -1.85 -6.98
N PHE A 302 4.27 -2.61 -6.06
CA PHE A 302 5.00 -3.61 -5.30
C PHE A 302 5.18 -4.88 -6.12
N LEU A 303 6.42 -5.34 -6.23
CA LEU A 303 6.77 -6.67 -6.71
C LEU A 303 7.20 -7.52 -5.52
N PHE A 304 6.46 -8.58 -5.27
CA PHE A 304 6.71 -9.58 -4.23
C PHE A 304 7.38 -10.79 -4.85
N GLU A 305 8.40 -11.32 -4.19
CA GLU A 305 9.07 -12.55 -4.56
C GLU A 305 9.02 -13.54 -3.39
N THR A 306 8.70 -14.80 -3.67
CA THR A 306 8.86 -15.90 -2.72
C THR A 306 9.73 -16.99 -3.32
N TYR A 307 10.43 -17.73 -2.47
CA TYR A 307 11.20 -18.90 -2.90
C TYR A 307 10.25 -19.99 -3.43
N ALA A 308 10.45 -20.42 -4.69
CA ALA A 308 9.62 -21.43 -5.34
C ALA A 308 9.76 -22.82 -4.68
N SER A 309 10.94 -23.13 -4.13
CA SER A 309 11.23 -24.41 -3.45
C SER A 309 10.85 -24.43 -1.97
N ASP A 310 10.75 -23.27 -1.31
CA ASP A 310 10.83 -23.19 0.15
C ASP A 310 9.50 -22.77 0.77
N ARG A 311 8.44 -23.52 0.45
CA ARG A 311 7.10 -23.34 1.04
C ARG A 311 6.61 -21.89 1.03
N CYS A 312 6.83 -21.18 -0.09
CA CYS A 312 6.36 -19.81 -0.28
C CYS A 312 6.97 -18.79 0.69
N LEU A 313 8.10 -19.08 1.35
CA LEU A 313 8.77 -18.10 2.21
C LEU A 313 9.15 -16.85 1.38
N PRO A 314 8.95 -15.63 1.92
CA PRO A 314 9.24 -14.41 1.20
C PRO A 314 10.75 -14.33 0.94
N SER A 315 11.10 -13.86 -0.26
CA SER A 315 12.47 -13.63 -0.71
C SER A 315 12.74 -12.14 -0.84
N SER A 316 11.83 -11.38 -1.44
CA SER A 316 11.96 -9.93 -1.49
C SER A 316 10.64 -9.20 -1.73
N ILE A 317 10.62 -7.91 -1.37
CA ILE A 317 9.62 -6.93 -1.80
C ILE A 317 10.41 -5.79 -2.44
N SER A 318 9.95 -5.28 -3.58
CA SER A 318 10.64 -4.19 -4.28
C SER A 318 9.67 -3.26 -4.99
N ARG A 319 10.15 -2.04 -5.29
CA ARG A 319 9.43 -1.02 -6.02
C ARG A 319 10.30 -0.40 -7.13
N PRO A 320 9.71 0.20 -8.18
CA PRO A 320 10.46 0.93 -9.21
C PRO A 320 11.31 2.09 -8.68
N SER A 321 10.97 2.64 -7.51
CA SER A 321 11.75 3.69 -6.82
C SER A 321 13.13 3.22 -6.35
N GLY A 322 13.41 1.91 -6.41
CA GLY A 322 14.62 1.30 -5.87
C GLY A 322 14.53 0.91 -4.40
N GLU A 323 13.42 1.21 -3.73
CA GLU A 323 13.11 0.67 -2.41
C GLU A 323 13.03 -0.86 -2.46
N ARG A 324 13.63 -1.49 -1.45
CA ARG A 324 13.74 -2.94 -1.43
C ARG A 324 13.87 -3.53 -0.04
N ILE A 325 13.10 -4.58 0.23
CA ILE A 325 13.26 -5.47 1.38
C ILE A 325 13.70 -6.83 0.85
N ILE A 326 14.81 -7.35 1.38
CA ILE A 326 15.31 -8.68 1.08
C ILE A 326 15.14 -9.52 2.35
N TYR A 327 14.54 -10.69 2.21
CA TYR A 327 14.38 -11.65 3.27
C TYR A 327 15.41 -12.77 3.11
N ILE A 328 15.91 -13.25 4.24
CA ILE A 328 16.72 -14.46 4.31
C ILE A 328 15.94 -15.45 5.17
N ALA A 329 15.58 -16.57 4.55
CA ALA A 329 14.87 -17.65 5.21
C ALA A 329 15.66 -18.11 6.44
N GLY A 330 15.04 -18.02 7.62
CA GLY A 330 15.59 -18.56 8.85
C GLY A 330 15.05 -19.96 9.12
N GLY A 331 14.23 -20.08 10.16
CA GLY A 331 13.63 -21.35 10.59
C GLY A 331 12.12 -21.36 10.45
N THR A 332 11.54 -22.56 10.25
CA THR A 332 10.10 -22.78 10.31
C THR A 332 9.76 -23.64 11.52
N GLY A 333 8.56 -23.47 12.09
CA GLY A 333 8.09 -24.23 13.24
C GLY A 333 7.67 -23.35 14.43
N PRO A 334 7.24 -23.98 15.54
CA PRO A 334 6.67 -23.27 16.68
C PRO A 334 7.64 -22.24 17.25
N ILE A 335 7.14 -21.03 17.48
CA ILE A 335 7.91 -19.95 18.11
C ILE A 335 7.57 -19.92 19.60
N PRO A 336 8.56 -19.86 20.51
CA PRO A 336 8.27 -19.78 21.94
C PRO A 336 7.34 -18.60 22.26
N PRO A 337 6.26 -18.78 23.04
CA PRO A 337 5.34 -17.70 23.38
C PRO A 337 6.01 -16.50 24.04
N SER A 338 7.10 -16.73 24.79
CA SER A 338 7.93 -15.68 25.39
C SER A 338 8.53 -14.70 24.38
N THR A 339 8.66 -15.11 23.11
CA THR A 339 9.08 -14.23 22.01
C THR A 339 8.12 -13.07 21.85
N PHE A 340 6.82 -13.30 22.04
CA PHE A 340 5.76 -12.32 21.82
C PHE A 340 5.39 -11.52 23.08
N THR A 341 6.01 -11.81 24.22
CA THR A 341 5.80 -11.04 25.46
C THR A 341 6.48 -9.67 25.34
N PRO A 342 5.72 -8.55 25.42
CA PRO A 342 6.30 -7.20 25.34
C PRO A 342 7.23 -6.89 26.51
N ASN A 343 8.16 -5.96 26.32
CA ASN A 343 8.97 -5.44 27.41
C ASN A 343 8.08 -4.89 28.55
N PRO A 344 8.41 -5.09 29.84
CA PRO A 344 7.62 -4.56 30.96
C PRO A 344 7.39 -3.03 30.90
N ALA A 345 8.27 -2.26 30.28
CA ALA A 345 8.09 -0.83 30.04
C ALA A 345 6.89 -0.52 29.11
N CYS A 346 6.60 -1.43 28.18
CA CYS A 346 5.50 -1.32 27.22
C CYS A 346 4.14 -1.62 27.82
N ILE A 347 4.06 -2.61 28.73
CA ILE A 347 2.81 -3.03 29.37
C ILE A 347 2.17 -1.89 30.19
N LYS A 348 2.97 -0.89 30.58
CA LYS A 348 2.49 0.31 31.29
C LYS A 348 1.79 1.31 30.38
N GLN A 349 1.97 1.23 29.06
CA GLN A 349 1.34 2.15 28.11
C GLN A 349 -0.15 1.82 27.95
N LYS A 350 -1.00 2.82 28.14
CA LYS A 350 -2.47 2.71 28.01
C LYS A 350 -3.04 3.60 26.92
N THR A 351 -2.26 4.55 26.43
CA THR A 351 -2.71 5.52 25.43
C THR A 351 -2.19 5.10 24.07
N VAL A 352 -3.12 4.80 23.16
CA VAL A 352 -2.79 4.55 21.76
C VAL A 352 -2.35 5.88 21.13
N LYS A 353 -1.17 5.88 20.52
CA LYS A 353 -0.63 6.99 19.76
C LYS A 353 -1.02 6.86 18.28
N HIS A 354 -1.14 8.01 17.64
CA HIS A 354 -1.06 8.12 16.18
C HIS A 354 0.40 8.31 15.80
N ALA A 355 0.90 7.61 14.77
CA ALA A 355 2.29 7.82 14.34
C ALA A 355 2.50 9.26 13.85
N SER A 356 3.72 9.77 14.04
CA SER A 356 4.07 11.08 13.51
C SER A 356 4.45 10.97 12.02
N PRO A 357 4.32 12.06 11.24
CA PRO A 357 4.76 12.14 9.85
C PRO A 357 6.13 11.59 9.52
N GLN A 358 7.10 11.89 10.38
CA GLN A 358 8.50 11.50 10.18
C GLN A 358 8.72 10.02 10.53
N TRP A 359 7.84 9.42 11.34
CA TRP A 359 7.90 8.01 11.72
C TRP A 359 7.61 7.09 10.56
N MET A 360 6.60 7.41 9.74
CA MET A 360 6.17 6.48 8.68
C MET A 360 7.08 6.49 7.46
N LYS A 361 7.68 7.63 7.11
CA LYS A 361 8.67 7.71 6.01
C LYS A 361 9.85 6.75 6.16
N LEU A 362 10.10 6.26 7.38
CA LEU A 362 11.27 5.45 7.71
C LEU A 362 10.90 4.02 8.13
N HIS A 363 9.63 3.64 8.18
CA HIS A 363 9.23 2.34 8.73
C HIS A 363 8.35 1.47 7.84
N PHE A 364 7.81 1.96 6.72
CA PHE A 364 7.05 1.14 5.75
C PHE A 364 7.09 1.68 4.33
#